data_AF-A0A7C4WTF7-F1
#
_entry.id   AF-A0A7C4WTF7-F1
#
_cell.length_a   1.000
_cell.length_b   1.000
_cell.length_c   1.000
_cell.angle_alpha   90.00
_cell.angle_beta   90.00
_cell.angle_gamma   90.00
#
_symmetry.space_group_name_H-M   'P 1'
#
loop_
_entity.id
_entity.type
_entity.pdbx_description
1 polymer ?
#
loop_
_entity_poly.entity_id
_entity_poly.type
_entity_poly.pdbx_seq_one_letter_code
_entity_poly.pdbx_strand_id
1 'polypeptide(L)'
;MIKDEVRVLVVDYVTDDLMIYVIQRGIKGVEHLGVVHGSLKELQDHLRSNNLINEVKYIVLPEGRVLRVVERGEVRPHDLRDEEAVLIHNIVLDGKHIIDLVKSELKLIMTQKQIKQ
;
A
#
# COMPACT_ATOMS: atom_id res chain seq x y z
N MET A 1 -24.16 -6.53 -12.24
CA MET A 1 -23.74 -5.34 -11.50
C MET A 1 -22.36 -5.64 -10.96
N ILE A 2 -21.30 -5.17 -11.64
CA ILE A 2 -19.93 -5.35 -11.14
C ILE A 2 -19.86 -4.47 -9.89
N LYS A 3 -19.82 -5.08 -8.70
CA LYS A 3 -19.56 -4.38 -7.42
C LYS A 3 -18.39 -3.43 -7.65
N ASP A 4 -18.57 -2.15 -7.32
CA ASP A 4 -17.52 -1.13 -7.45
C ASP A 4 -16.17 -1.70 -7.04
N GLU A 5 -15.29 -1.78 -8.01
CA GLU A 5 -14.03 -2.49 -7.86
C GLU A 5 -13.12 -1.66 -6.95
N VAL A 6 -12.95 -2.12 -5.72
CA VAL A 6 -12.22 -1.37 -4.69
C VAL A 6 -10.71 -1.50 -4.91
N ARG A 7 -10.03 -0.35 -4.95
CA ARG A 7 -8.58 -0.28 -4.89
C ARG A 7 -8.09 0.07 -3.49
N VAL A 8 -7.13 -0.71 -3.01
CA VAL A 8 -6.52 -0.54 -1.70
C VAL A 8 -5.02 -0.37 -1.88
N LEU A 9 -4.50 0.72 -1.34
CA LEU A 9 -3.07 0.93 -1.18
C LEU A 9 -2.64 0.33 0.15
N VAL A 10 -1.81 -0.70 0.13
CA VAL A 10 -1.19 -1.26 1.34
C VAL A 10 0.23 -0.74 1.43
N VAL A 11 0.64 -0.26 2.61
CA VAL A 11 1.92 0.39 2.85
C VAL A 11 2.63 -0.28 4.02
N ASP A 12 3.95 -0.44 3.91
CA ASP A 12 4.82 -0.82 5.02
C ASP A 12 6.17 -0.10 4.97
N TYR A 13 6.89 -0.10 6.09
CA TYR A 13 8.23 0.45 6.20
C TYR A 13 9.28 -0.64 5.97
N VAL A 14 10.24 -0.36 5.10
CA VAL A 14 11.47 -1.16 4.92
C VAL A 14 12.53 -0.66 5.90
N THR A 15 12.66 0.66 6.01
CA THR A 15 13.46 1.42 6.99
C THR A 15 12.65 2.66 7.41
N ASP A 16 13.16 3.44 8.37
CA ASP A 16 12.48 4.65 8.87
C ASP A 16 12.23 5.71 7.78
N ASP A 17 13.03 5.68 6.71
CA ASP A 17 13.02 6.62 5.59
C ASP A 17 12.62 5.98 4.25
N LEU A 18 12.31 4.68 4.21
CA LEU A 18 11.94 3.97 2.99
C LEU A 18 10.66 3.16 3.21
N MET A 19 9.63 3.52 2.45
CA MET A 19 8.37 2.78 2.39
C MET A 19 8.32 1.90 1.15
N ILE A 20 7.64 0.77 1.29
CA ILE A 20 7.16 -0.07 0.19
C ILE A 20 5.63 0.01 0.16
N TYR A 21 5.06 0.05 -1.04
CA TYR A 21 3.63 0.09 -1.20
C TYR A 21 3.17 -0.82 -2.34
N VAL A 22 1.95 -1.32 -2.22
CA VAL A 22 1.26 -2.03 -3.30
C VAL A 22 -0.15 -1.48 -3.45
N ILE A 23 -0.56 -1.19 -4.69
CA ILE A 23 -1.96 -0.91 -5.04
C ILE A 23 -2.55 -2.19 -5.58
N GLN A 24 -3.56 -2.69 -4.86
CA GLN A 24 -4.31 -3.87 -5.25
C GLN A 24 -5.73 -3.48 -5.68
N ARG A 25 -6.21 -4.10 -6.76
CA ARG A 25 -7.56 -3.89 -7.29
C ARG A 25 -8.41 -5.13 -7.10
N GLY A 26 -9.17 -5.17 -6.00
CA GLY A 26 -10.11 -6.24 -5.70
C GLY A 26 -9.54 -7.63 -6.00
N ILE A 27 -10.23 -8.37 -6.86
CA ILE A 27 -9.84 -9.73 -7.30
C ILE A 27 -8.86 -9.74 -8.48
N LYS A 28 -8.56 -8.59 -9.10
CA LYS A 28 -7.64 -8.52 -10.24
C LYS A 28 -6.16 -8.57 -9.81
N GLY A 29 -5.89 -8.36 -8.53
CA GLY A 29 -4.55 -8.44 -7.96
C GLY A 29 -3.78 -7.11 -8.03
N VAL A 30 -2.46 -7.21 -8.14
CA VAL A 30 -1.54 -6.06 -8.12
C VAL A 30 -1.63 -5.23 -9.39
N GLU A 31 -1.90 -3.94 -9.24
CA GLU A 31 -1.79 -2.96 -10.33
C GLU A 31 -0.47 -2.19 -10.27
N HIS A 32 -0.03 -1.82 -9.06
CA HIS A 32 1.21 -1.07 -8.86
C HIS A 32 1.96 -1.57 -7.62
N LEU A 33 3.29 -1.61 -7.71
CA LEU A 33 4.21 -1.92 -6.62
C LEU A 33 5.37 -0.94 -6.73
N GLY A 34 5.78 -0.35 -5.60
CA GLY A 34 6.86 0.61 -5.61
C GLY A 34 7.47 0.83 -4.23
N VAL A 35 8.59 1.54 -4.25
CA VAL A 35 9.25 2.05 -3.05
C VAL A 35 9.36 3.56 -3.12
N VAL A 36 9.14 4.23 -2.00
CA VAL A 36 9.22 5.70 -1.90
C VAL A 36 10.05 6.05 -0.68
N HIS A 37 10.98 6.97 -0.86
CA HIS A 37 11.77 7.53 0.22
C HIS A 37 11.03 8.73 0.84
N GLY A 38 11.02 8.82 2.16
CA GLY A 38 10.38 9.91 2.91
C GLY A 38 9.17 9.48 3.74
N SER A 39 8.25 10.42 4.00
CA SER A 39 7.06 10.23 4.83
C SER A 39 5.83 9.88 3.99
N LEU A 40 4.71 9.63 4.67
CA LEU A 40 3.42 9.39 4.03
C LEU A 40 3.01 10.53 3.08
N LYS A 41 3.44 11.78 3.37
CA LYS A 41 3.16 12.91 2.49
C LYS A 41 3.88 12.77 1.15
N GLU A 42 5.16 12.39 1.15
CA GLU A 42 5.93 12.15 -0.08
C GLU A 42 5.32 11.00 -0.89
N LEU A 43 4.85 9.94 -0.23
CA LEU A 43 4.10 8.87 -0.90
C LEU A 43 2.82 9.41 -1.55
N GLN A 44 2.03 10.22 -0.85
CA GLN A 44 0.82 10.81 -1.43
C GLN A 44 1.13 11.73 -2.61
N ASP A 45 2.15 12.56 -2.50
CA ASP A 45 2.57 13.48 -3.57
C ASP A 45 3.08 12.70 -4.79
N HIS A 46 3.83 11.62 -4.58
CA HIS A 46 4.24 10.68 -5.63
C HIS A 46 3.03 10.01 -6.31
N LEU A 47 2.04 9.54 -5.56
CA LEU A 47 0.85 8.92 -6.14
C LEU A 47 -0.03 9.95 -6.88
N ARG A 48 -0.07 11.20 -6.41
CA ARG A 48 -0.75 12.32 -7.11
C ARG A 48 -0.08 12.64 -8.43
N SER A 49 1.26 12.77 -8.46
CA SER A 49 1.97 13.11 -9.70
C SER A 49 1.83 12.04 -10.78
N ASN A 50 1.52 10.80 -10.38
CA ASN A 50 1.29 9.67 -11.29
C ASN A 50 -0.21 9.39 -11.55
N ASN A 51 -1.12 10.26 -11.07
CA ASN A 51 -2.58 10.09 -11.16
C ASN A 51 -3.14 8.79 -10.54
N LEU A 52 -2.38 8.14 -9.65
CA LEU A 52 -2.78 6.87 -9.05
C LEU A 52 -3.68 7.05 -7.82
N ILE A 53 -3.47 8.13 -7.06
CA ILE A 53 -4.15 8.30 -5.77
C ILE A 53 -5.67 8.43 -5.90
N ASN A 54 -6.15 9.01 -7.01
CA ASN A 54 -7.59 9.28 -7.21
C ASN A 54 -8.40 8.00 -7.42
N GLU A 55 -7.74 6.88 -7.77
CA GLU A 55 -8.40 5.60 -7.97
C GLU A 55 -8.40 4.73 -6.70
N VAL A 56 -7.55 5.06 -5.72
CA VAL A 56 -7.45 4.37 -4.44
C VAL A 56 -8.63 4.78 -3.56
N LYS A 57 -9.29 3.82 -2.89
CA LYS A 57 -10.38 4.09 -1.95
C LYS A 57 -9.88 4.10 -0.50
N TYR A 58 -8.99 3.18 -0.17
CA TYR A 58 -8.42 3.03 1.17
C TYR A 58 -6.90 2.92 1.11
N ILE A 59 -6.24 3.54 2.08
CA ILE A 59 -4.82 3.37 2.37
C ILE A 59 -4.72 2.62 3.69
N VAL A 60 -4.05 1.49 3.70
CA VAL A 60 -3.80 0.68 4.89
C VAL A 60 -2.34 0.82 5.25
N LEU A 61 -2.10 1.49 6.37
CA LEU A 61 -0.79 1.69 6.94
C LEU A 61 -0.41 0.49 7.83
N PRO A 62 0.85 0.43 8.30
CA PRO A 62 1.25 -0.53 9.31
C PRO A 62 0.34 -0.51 10.54
N GLU A 63 0.30 -1.64 11.25
CA GLU A 63 -0.56 -1.86 12.42
C GLU A 63 -2.07 -1.83 12.12
N GLY A 64 -2.45 -1.78 10.84
CA GLY A 64 -3.86 -1.85 10.42
C GLY A 64 -4.60 -0.52 10.49
N ARG A 65 -3.89 0.60 10.70
CA ARG A 65 -4.49 1.93 10.61
C ARG A 65 -4.95 2.21 9.18
N VAL A 66 -6.21 2.62 9.04
CA VAL A 66 -6.84 2.84 7.73
C VAL A 66 -7.10 4.32 7.52
N LEU A 67 -6.77 4.80 6.33
CA LEU A 67 -7.14 6.11 5.83
C LEU A 67 -8.06 5.94 4.63
N ARG A 68 -9.03 6.84 4.48
CA ARG A 68 -9.89 6.90 3.32
C ARG A 68 -9.42 8.01 2.39
N VAL A 69 -9.37 7.69 1.10
CA VAL A 69 -9.19 8.69 0.05
C VAL A 69 -10.57 9.21 -0.33
N VAL A 70 -10.73 10.53 -0.33
CA VAL A 70 -11.96 11.21 -0.72
C VAL A 70 -11.71 12.01 -2.01
N GLU A 71 -12.67 12.86 -2.40
CA GLU A 71 -12.58 13.63 -3.63
C GLU A 71 -11.24 14.35 -3.78
N ARG A 72 -10.72 14.37 -5.01
CA ARG A 72 -9.45 15.00 -5.39
C ARG A 72 -8.21 14.44 -4.68
N GLY A 73 -8.26 13.21 -4.17
CA GLY A 73 -7.10 12.54 -3.58
C GLY A 73 -6.73 13.07 -2.19
N GLU A 74 -7.66 13.74 -1.51
CA GLU A 74 -7.52 14.07 -0.09
C GLU A 74 -7.59 12.79 0.75
N VAL A 75 -6.80 12.72 1.82
CA VAL A 75 -6.70 11.54 2.68
C VAL A 75 -7.11 11.89 4.10
N ARG A 76 -8.00 11.09 4.70
CA ARG A 76 -8.52 11.31 6.06
C ARG A 76 -8.49 10.02 6.89
N PRO A 77 -8.25 10.08 8.21
CA PRO A 77 -8.47 8.93 9.09
C PRO A 77 -9.87 8.36 8.91
N HIS A 78 -9.99 7.03 8.89
CA HIS A 78 -11.27 6.35 8.69
C HIS A 78 -11.34 5.07 9.49
N ASP A 79 -12.33 4.98 10.37
CA ASP A 79 -12.67 3.74 11.06
C ASP A 79 -13.55 2.89 10.15
N LEU A 80 -13.08 1.68 9.84
CA LEU A 80 -13.81 0.76 8.98
C LEU A 80 -15.06 0.26 9.68
N ARG A 81 -16.19 0.29 8.95
CA ARG A 81 -17.38 -0.47 9.34
C ARG A 81 -17.16 -1.96 9.03
N ASP A 82 -17.87 -2.84 9.73
CA ASP A 82 -17.73 -4.30 9.58
C ASP A 82 -17.81 -4.76 8.12
N GLU A 83 -18.76 -4.23 7.35
CA GLU A 83 -18.92 -4.55 5.93
C GLU A 83 -17.72 -4.13 5.08
N GLU A 84 -17.10 -2.98 5.40
CA GLU A 84 -15.93 -2.47 4.69
C GLU A 84 -14.69 -3.28 5.05
N ALA A 85 -14.55 -3.64 6.33
CA ALA A 85 -13.48 -4.51 6.81
C ALA A 85 -13.52 -5.87 6.09
N VAL A 86 -14.69 -6.50 6.01
CA VAL A 86 -14.88 -7.76 5.27
C VAL A 86 -14.54 -7.59 3.79
N LEU A 87 -14.95 -6.48 3.18
CA LEU A 87 -14.71 -6.21 1.75
C LEU A 87 -13.23 -6.12 1.41
N ILE A 88 -12.43 -5.46 2.25
CA ILE A 88 -11.01 -5.23 1.96
C ILE A 88 -10.08 -6.27 2.59
N HIS A 89 -10.57 -7.13 3.48
CA HIS A 89 -9.76 -8.05 4.28
C HIS A 89 -8.78 -8.86 3.42
N ASN A 90 -9.29 -9.56 2.40
CA ASN A 90 -8.46 -10.39 1.53
C ASN A 90 -7.47 -9.56 0.71
N ILE A 91 -7.89 -8.38 0.23
CA ILE A 91 -7.03 -7.46 -0.53
C ILE A 91 -5.83 -7.02 0.33
N VAL A 92 -6.09 -6.73 1.60
CA VAL A 92 -5.05 -6.31 2.56
C VAL A 92 -4.13 -7.47 2.91
N LEU A 93 -4.68 -8.66 3.16
CA LEU A 93 -3.87 -9.85 3.46
C LEU A 93 -2.92 -10.19 2.31
N ASP A 94 -3.45 -10.26 1.10
CA ASP A 94 -2.64 -10.53 -0.10
C ASP A 94 -1.59 -9.43 -0.31
N GLY A 95 -1.96 -8.17 -0.06
CA GLY A 95 -1.05 -7.03 -0.23
C GLY A 95 0.11 -7.07 0.76
N LYS A 96 -0.17 -7.45 2.01
CA LYS A 96 0.84 -7.68 3.04
C LYS A 96 1.75 -8.84 2.67
N HIS A 97 1.19 -9.95 2.19
CA HIS A 97 1.99 -11.10 1.77
C HIS A 97 2.99 -10.74 0.66
N ILE A 98 2.55 -9.95 -0.32
CA ILE A 98 3.41 -9.47 -1.41
C ILE A 98 4.51 -8.56 -0.87
N ILE A 99 4.17 -7.62 0.00
CA ILE A 99 5.14 -6.74 0.65
C ILE A 99 6.19 -7.56 1.44
N ASP A 100 5.76 -8.57 2.20
CA ASP A 100 6.64 -9.41 3.01
C ASP A 100 7.61 -10.22 2.14
N LEU A 101 7.13 -10.76 1.00
CA LEU A 101 7.99 -11.43 0.02
C LEU A 101 9.06 -10.47 -0.51
N VAL A 102 8.68 -9.26 -0.94
CA VAL A 102 9.64 -8.27 -1.46
C VAL A 102 10.63 -7.84 -0.39
N LYS A 103 10.18 -7.60 0.85
CA LYS A 103 11.05 -7.25 1.98
C LYS A 103 12.06 -8.37 2.28
N SER A 104 11.65 -9.62 2.17
CA SER A 104 12.52 -10.78 2.39
C SER A 104 13.64 -10.83 1.34
N GLU A 105 13.30 -10.63 0.07
CA GLU A 105 14.28 -10.56 -1.02
C GLU A 105 15.24 -9.37 -0.88
N LEU A 106 14.74 -8.19 -0.51
CA LEU A 106 15.57 -7.00 -0.29
C LEU A 106 16.60 -7.23 0.83
N LYS A 107 16.20 -7.84 1.94
CA LYS A 107 17.11 -8.19 3.03
C LYS A 107 18.22 -9.14 2.56
N LEU A 108 17.87 -10.17 1.81
CA LEU A 108 18.83 -11.15 1.29
C LEU A 108 19.87 -10.48 0.38
N ILE A 109 19.45 -9.59 -0.51
CA ILE A 109 20.34 -8.82 -1.38
C ILE A 109 21.28 -7.92 -0.57
N MET A 110 20.76 -7.25 0.46
CA MET A 110 21.57 -6.37 1.32
C MET A 110 22.63 -7.15 2.11
N THR A 111 22.28 -8.30 2.68
CA THR A 111 23.23 -9.16 3.40
C THR A 111 24.34 -9.69 2.49
N GLN A 112 24.00 -10.12 1.28
CA GLN A 112 25.01 -10.60 0.31
C GLN A 112 26.01 -9.51 -0.11
N LYS A 113 25.58 -8.25 -0.19
CA LYS A 113 26.48 -7.13 -0.52
C LYS A 113 27.48 -6.84 0.59
N GLN A 114 27.10 -7.02 1.86
CA GLN A 114 27.99 -6.82 3.01
C GLN A 114 29.07 -7.91 3.13
N ILE A 115 28.78 -9.15 2.71
CA ILE A 115 29.75 -10.27 2.75
C ILE A 115 30.84 -10.13 1.67
N LYS A 116 30.61 -9.31 0.63
CA LYS A 116 31.55 -9.08 -0.48
C LYS A 116 32.47 -7.87 -0.29
N GLN A 117 32.38 -7.15 0.84
CA GLN A 117 33.25 -6.04 1.23
C GLN A 117 34.25 -6.50 2.28
#